data_AF-A0AA92DEF0-F1
#
_entry.id   AF-A0AA92DEF0-F1
#
_cell.length_a   1.000
_cell.length_b   1.000
_cell.length_c   1.000
_cell.angle_alpha   90.00
_cell.angle_beta   90.00
_cell.angle_gamma   90.00
#
_symmetry.space_group_name_H-M   'P 1'
#
loop_
_entity.id
_entity.type
_entity.pdbx_description
1 polymer ?
#
loop_
_entity_poly.entity_id
_entity_poly.type
_entity_poly.pdbx_seq_one_letter_code
_entity_poly.pdbx_strand_id
1 'polypeptide(L)' 'MPVPKEAAEAARDRYLAILSGYPGMTRAEVTKLSDDYAIAVNFASGIPDDLPKDLDGVPVIARTQ' A
#
# COMPACT_ATOMS: atom_id res chain seq x y z
N MET A 1 -7.71 11.88 12.01
CA MET A 1 -9.02 11.64 11.37
C MET A 1 -8.91 10.33 10.63
N PRO A 2 -9.84 9.40 10.78
CA PRO A 2 -9.72 8.10 10.14
C PRO A 2 -9.69 8.27 8.62
N VAL A 3 -8.75 7.60 7.94
CA VAL A 3 -8.64 7.61 6.47
C VAL A 3 -9.89 6.97 5.89
N PRO A 4 -10.70 7.66 5.07
CA PRO A 4 -11.86 7.04 4.44
C PRO A 4 -11.43 6.03 3.38
N LYS A 5 -12.24 4.97 3.19
CA LYS A 5 -11.96 3.90 2.22
C LYS A 5 -11.65 4.44 0.82
N GLU A 6 -12.41 5.43 0.37
CA GLU A 6 -12.29 6.03 -0.96
C GLU A 6 -10.91 6.70 -1.15
N ALA A 7 -10.40 7.37 -0.12
CA ALA A 7 -9.06 7.96 -0.13
C ALA A 7 -7.98 6.87 -0.17
N ALA A 8 -8.16 5.78 0.58
CA ALA A 8 -7.23 4.65 0.54
C ALA A 8 -7.24 3.93 -0.82
N GLU A 9 -8.38 3.84 -1.49
CA GLU A 9 -8.49 3.27 -2.85
C GLU A 9 -7.80 4.16 -3.89
N ALA A 10 -8.03 5.48 -3.84
CA ALA A 10 -7.35 6.44 -4.70
C ALA A 10 -5.83 6.43 -4.47
N ALA A 11 -5.40 6.37 -3.21
CA ALA A 11 -3.99 6.25 -2.86
C ALA A 11 -3.42 4.90 -3.33
N ARG A 12 -4.12 3.78 -3.17
CA ARG A 12 -3.70 2.46 -3.71
C ARG A 12 -3.44 2.53 -5.21
N ASP A 13 -4.31 3.16 -5.99
CA ASP A 13 -4.15 3.23 -7.45
C ASP A 13 -2.95 4.06 -7.88
N ARG A 14 -2.69 5.17 -7.19
CA ARG A 14 -1.44 5.93 -7.35
C ARG A 14 -0.23 5.10 -6.94
N TYR A 15 -0.35 4.37 -5.83
CA TYR A 15 0.71 3.52 -5.31
C TYR A 15 1.06 2.39 -6.27
N LEU A 16 0.06 1.77 -6.90
CA LEU A 16 0.22 0.79 -7.97
C LEU A 16 0.97 1.38 -9.15
N ALA A 17 0.66 2.62 -9.56
CA ALA A 17 1.38 3.28 -10.64
C ALA A 17 2.85 3.54 -10.28
N ILE A 18 3.13 3.96 -9.05
CA ILE A 18 4.50 4.17 -8.54
C ILE A 18 5.25 2.82 -8.49
N LEU A 19 4.60 1.78 -7.99
CA LEU A 19 5.19 0.45 -7.79
C LEU A 19 5.19 -0.44 -9.03
N SER A 20 4.58 -0.02 -10.14
CA SER A 20 4.55 -0.81 -11.38
C SER A 20 5.95 -1.13 -11.94
N GLY A 21 6.98 -0.42 -11.49
CA GLY A 21 8.39 -0.69 -11.83
C GLY A 21 9.16 -1.50 -10.78
N TYR A 22 8.56 -1.86 -9.65
CA TYR A 22 9.25 -2.56 -8.58
C TYR A 22 9.29 -4.07 -8.82
N PRO A 23 10.49 -4.67 -8.93
CA PRO A 23 10.62 -6.11 -9.09
C PRO A 23 10.11 -6.83 -7.84
N GLY A 24 9.25 -7.83 -8.05
CA GLY A 24 8.72 -8.66 -6.98
C GLY A 24 7.42 -8.17 -6.33
N MET A 25 6.88 -7.01 -6.71
CA MET A 25 5.51 -6.65 -6.33
C MET A 25 4.51 -7.61 -6.99
N THR A 26 3.63 -8.22 -6.20
CA THR A 26 2.60 -9.14 -6.73
C THR A 26 1.22 -8.49 -6.74
N ARG A 27 0.87 -7.75 -5.67
CA ARG A 27 -0.47 -7.14 -5.53
C ARG A 27 -0.46 -5.99 -4.53
N ALA A 28 -1.28 -4.98 -4.77
CA ALA A 28 -1.70 -4.02 -3.75
C ALA A 28 -3.21 -4.11 -3.50
N GLU A 29 -3.62 -3.94 -2.26
CA GLU A 29 -5.02 -3.96 -1.83
C GLU A 29 -5.25 -2.95 -0.71
N VAL A 30 -6.48 -2.48 -0.55
CA VAL A 30 -6.86 -1.66 0.60
C VAL A 30 -7.24 -2.59 1.73
N THR A 31 -6.65 -2.38 2.91
CA THR A 31 -6.96 -3.11 4.14
C THR A 31 -7.43 -2.16 5.22
N LYS A 32 -8.15 -2.67 6.21
CA LYS A 32 -8.65 -1.88 7.34
C LYS A 32 -7.84 -2.24 8.59
N LEU A 33 -7.18 -1.25 9.19
CA LEU A 33 -6.47 -1.33 10.46
C LEU A 33 -7.36 -0.73 11.55
N SER A 34 -8.10 -1.57 12.27
CA SER A 34 -9.04 -1.15 13.33
C SER A 34 -10.01 -0.05 12.85
N ASP A 35 -9.69 1.21 13.09
CA ASP A 35 -10.49 2.40 12.77
C ASP A 35 -10.06 3.13 11.48
N ASP A 36 -8.94 2.72 10.87
CA ASP A 36 -8.32 3.37 9.71
C ASP A 36 -8.22 2.45 8.49
N TYR A 37 -8.12 3.02 7.29
CA TYR A 37 -7.79 2.29 6.06
C TYR A 37 -6.31 2.49 5.69
N ALA A 38 -5.70 1.43 5.18
CA ALA A 38 -4.30 1.35 4.82
C ALA A 38 -4.13 0.66 3.46
N ILE A 39 -3.00 0.86 2.81
CA ILE A 39 -2.63 0.13 1.60
C ILE A 39 -1.75 -1.03 2.01
N ALA A 40 -2.18 -2.25 1.72
CA ALA A 40 -1.35 -3.44 1.88
C ALA A 40 -0.73 -3.81 0.54
N VAL A 41 0.59 -3.98 0.52
CA VAL A 41 1.32 -4.42 -0.66
C VAL A 41 1.99 -5.75 -0.39
N ASN A 42 1.78 -6.70 -1.30
CA ASN A 42 2.34 -8.03 -1.26
C ASN A 42 3.54 -8.10 -2.21
N PHE A 43 4.63 -8.68 -1.71
CA PHE A 43 5.85 -8.97 -2.46
C PHE A 43 6.14 -10.47 -2.49
N ALA A 44 6.71 -10.94 -3.60
CA ALA A 44 7.02 -12.34 -3.83
C ALA A 44 8.23 -12.86 -3.03
N SER A 45 9.28 -12.05 -2.83
CA SER A 45 10.53 -12.57 -2.24
C SER A 45 11.39 -11.50 -1.56
N GLY A 46 10.76 -10.59 -0.82
CA GLY A 46 11.43 -9.54 -0.04
C GLY A 46 10.73 -8.20 -0.17
N ILE A 47 10.72 -7.45 0.91
CA ILE A 47 10.14 -6.10 0.95
C ILE A 47 11.27 -5.11 0.66
N PRO A 48 11.18 -4.30 -0.41
CA PRO A 48 12.15 -3.23 -0.62
C PRO A 48 12.13 -2.23 0.54
N ASP A 49 13.30 -1.93 1.11
CA ASP A 49 13.43 -0.96 2.20
C ASP A 49 13.09 0.48 1.80
N ASP A 50 13.21 0.81 0.52
CA ASP A 50 12.94 2.16 -0.03
C ASP A 50 11.44 2.43 -0.28
N LEU A 51 10.56 1.49 0.09
CA LEU A 51 9.13 1.69 -0.11
C LEU A 51 8.60 2.86 0.72
N PRO A 52 7.77 3.73 0.12
CA PRO A 52 7.00 4.69 0.88
C PRO A 52 6.16 3.99 1.96
N LYS A 53 6.25 4.50 3.19
CA LYS A 53 5.47 3.97 4.34
C LYS A 53 4.13 4.68 4.50
N ASP A 54 3.93 5.76 3.75
CA ASP A 54 2.69 6.52 3.67
C ASP A 54 2.52 7.07 2.25
N LEU A 55 1.28 7.25 1.83
CA LEU A 55 0.93 7.97 0.61
C LEU A 55 -0.32 8.81 0.88
N ASP A 56 -0.21 10.14 0.73
CA ASP A 56 -1.32 11.07 0.98
C ASP A 56 -1.92 10.94 2.40
N GLY A 57 -1.12 10.57 3.39
CA GLY A 57 -1.58 10.31 4.76
C GLY A 57 -2.22 8.93 4.95
N VAL A 58 -2.22 8.08 3.92
CA VAL A 58 -2.65 6.69 3.99
C VAL A 58 -1.46 5.80 4.34
N PRO A 59 -1.46 5.07 5.46
CA PRO A 59 -0.37 4.20 5.83
C PRO A 59 -0.23 3.04 4.83
N VAL A 60 1.01 2.71 4.50
CA VAL A 60 1.36 1.60 3.61
C VAL A 60 2.03 0.49 4.42
N ILE A 61 1.52 -0.72 4.27
CA ILE A 61 2.05 -1.93 4.90
C ILE A 61 2.54 -2.86 3.80
N ALA A 62 3.85 -3.08 3.76
CA ALA A 62 4.42 -4.10 2.91
C ALA A 62 4.49 -5.44 3.65
N ARG A 63 4.18 -6.52 2.94
CA ARG A 63 4.20 -7.89 3.47
C ARG A 63 4.66 -8.86 2.37
N THR A 64 5.30 -9.94 2.78
CA THR A 64 5.63 -11.05 1.89
C THR A 64 4.50 -12.07 1.92
N GLN A 65 4.20 -12.67 0.77
CA GLN A 65 3.19 -13.71 0.65
C GLN A 65 3.82 -15.09 0.48
#